data_AF-A0A4R8WGA5-F1
#
_entry.id   AF-A0A4R8WGA5-F1
#
_cell.length_a   1.000
_cell.length_b   1.000
_cell.length_c   1.000
_cell.angle_alpha   90.00
_cell.angle_beta   90.00
_cell.angle_gamma   90.00
#
_symmetry.space_group_name_H-M   'P 1'
#
loop_
_entity.id
_entity.type
_entity.pdbx_description
1 polymer ?
#
loop_
_entity_poly.entity_id
_entity_poly.type
_entity_poly.pdbx_seq_one_letter_code
_entity_poly.pdbx_strand_id
1 'polypeptide(L)'
;MGRKPKPPEQRMAFFTARASGASLRKSAALTGISRSTACLWLKQSGGVRPRATKPRPALRLSLDERETISRGLAANRSLTAIASELGRPVSTVSREVLRNSGRNGYRAAHAERLAEAGAGGLDSGNSPLTIDCASTWNPNSRSAGLRNRSRSA
;
A
#
# COMPACT_ATOMS: atom_id res chain seq x y z
N MET A 1 -26.02 10.98 -8.01
CA MET A 1 -24.97 11.75 -8.71
C MET A 1 -23.91 12.23 -7.71
N GLY A 2 -22.75 11.56 -7.63
CA GLY A 2 -21.68 11.96 -6.70
C GLY A 2 -21.04 13.28 -7.11
N ARG A 3 -20.80 14.19 -6.15
CA ARG A 3 -20.03 15.41 -6.42
C ARG A 3 -18.60 15.01 -6.83
N LYS A 4 -18.15 15.43 -8.02
CA LYS A 4 -16.76 15.22 -8.43
C LYS A 4 -15.83 15.84 -7.37
N PRO A 5 -14.80 15.12 -6.91
CA PRO A 5 -13.83 15.68 -5.97
C PRO A 5 -13.18 16.91 -6.62
N LYS A 6 -13.02 17.98 -5.84
CA LYS A 6 -12.37 19.20 -6.34
C LYS A 6 -10.89 18.90 -6.66
N PRO A 7 -10.32 19.53 -7.70
CA PRO A 7 -8.94 19.31 -8.10
C PRO A 7 -7.97 19.52 -6.93
N PRO A 8 -6.93 18.67 -6.79
CA PRO A 8 -5.94 18.83 -5.73
C PRO A 8 -5.18 20.17 -5.84
N GLU A 9 -5.05 20.70 -7.06
CA GLU A 9 -4.46 22.00 -7.34
C GLU A 9 -5.21 23.15 -6.64
N GLN A 10 -6.54 23.16 -6.70
CA GLN A 10 -7.36 24.18 -6.01
C GLN A 10 -7.19 24.11 -4.50
N ARG A 11 -7.05 22.88 -3.96
CA ARG A 11 -6.76 22.66 -2.54
C ARG A 11 -5.38 23.21 -2.17
N MET A 12 -4.36 22.94 -2.97
CA MET A 12 -3.00 23.44 -2.74
C MET A 12 -2.90 24.96 -2.87
N ALA A 13 -3.52 25.55 -3.89
CA ALA A 13 -3.60 26.98 -4.07
C ALA A 13 -4.31 27.66 -2.89
N PHE A 14 -5.40 27.07 -2.39
CA PHE A 14 -6.13 27.60 -1.24
C PHE A 14 -5.26 27.67 0.01
N PHE A 15 -4.59 26.57 0.37
CA PHE A 15 -3.71 26.55 1.54
C PHE A 15 -2.45 27.39 1.36
N THR A 16 -1.98 27.58 0.12
CA THR A 16 -0.86 28.49 -0.17
C THR A 16 -1.25 29.95 0.05
N ALA A 17 -2.41 30.38 -0.46
CA ALA A 17 -2.95 31.72 -0.19
C ALA A 17 -3.22 31.94 1.32
N ARG A 18 -3.68 30.90 2.03
CA ARG A 18 -3.89 30.95 3.48
C ARG A 18 -2.58 31.07 4.25
N ALA A 19 -1.53 30.37 3.82
CA ALA A 19 -0.20 30.46 4.41
C ALA A 19 0.46 31.83 4.17
N SER A 20 0.14 32.51 3.07
CA SER A 20 0.58 33.89 2.80
C SER A 20 -0.26 34.95 3.53
N GLY A 21 -1.12 34.57 4.48
CA GLY A 21 -1.92 35.48 5.30
C GLY A 21 -3.25 35.94 4.69
N ALA A 22 -3.67 35.40 3.54
CA ALA A 22 -4.97 35.78 2.97
C ALA A 22 -6.15 35.25 3.80
N SER A 23 -7.22 36.04 3.89
CA SER A 23 -8.45 35.68 4.60
C SER A 23 -9.16 34.50 3.93
N LEU A 24 -9.98 33.76 4.70
CA LEU A 24 -10.76 32.62 4.17
C LEU A 24 -11.55 32.99 2.90
N ARG A 25 -12.21 34.15 2.91
CA ARG A 25 -13.02 34.64 1.78
C ARG A 25 -12.15 34.97 0.57
N LYS A 26 -11.01 35.62 0.78
CA LYS A 26 -10.05 35.97 -0.28
C LYS A 26 -9.44 34.70 -0.89
N SER A 27 -8.98 33.76 -0.08
CA SER A 27 -8.40 32.49 -0.55
C SER A 27 -9.42 31.63 -1.30
N ALA A 28 -10.69 31.61 -0.86
CA ALA A 28 -11.75 30.89 -1.54
C ALA A 28 -12.08 31.51 -2.91
N ALA A 29 -12.17 32.84 -2.97
CA ALA A 29 -12.41 33.56 -4.22
C ALA A 29 -11.27 33.36 -5.24
N LEU A 30 -10.02 33.45 -4.80
CA LEU A 30 -8.83 33.25 -5.64
C LEU A 30 -8.76 31.85 -6.26
N THR A 31 -9.40 30.85 -5.65
CA THR A 31 -9.35 29.45 -6.09
C THR A 31 -10.65 28.96 -6.72
N GLY A 32 -11.67 29.83 -6.84
CA GLY A 32 -12.96 29.48 -7.43
C GLY A 32 -13.77 28.46 -6.60
N ILE A 33 -13.52 28.38 -5.28
CA ILE A 33 -14.26 27.48 -4.38
C ILE A 33 -15.26 28.25 -3.51
N SER A 34 -16.31 27.56 -3.09
CA SER A 34 -17.26 28.13 -2.13
C SER A 34 -16.62 28.30 -0.75
N ARG A 35 -17.10 29.30 0.01
CA ARG A 35 -16.72 29.50 1.42
C ARG A 35 -16.96 28.22 2.25
N SER A 36 -18.04 27.51 1.99
CA SER A 36 -18.39 26.27 2.69
C SER A 36 -17.36 25.16 2.44
N THR A 37 -16.86 25.04 1.21
CA THR A 37 -15.77 24.13 0.86
C THR A 37 -14.46 24.51 1.55
N ALA A 38 -14.14 25.81 1.58
CA ALA A 38 -12.98 26.31 2.30
C ALA A 38 -13.04 25.96 3.79
N CYS A 39 -14.17 26.21 4.46
CA CYS A 39 -14.36 25.83 5.87
C CYS A 39 -14.18 24.31 6.10
N LEU A 40 -14.76 23.48 5.23
CA LEU A 40 -14.64 22.04 5.31
C LEU A 40 -13.17 21.58 5.23
N TRP A 41 -12.42 22.13 4.29
CA TRP A 41 -11.00 21.78 4.13
C TRP A 41 -10.17 22.13 5.35
N LEU A 42 -10.48 23.24 6.02
CA LEU A 42 -9.81 23.61 7.26
C LEU A 42 -10.15 22.67 8.41
N LYS A 43 -11.42 22.29 8.54
CA LYS A 43 -11.85 21.32 9.55
C LYS A 43 -11.17 19.96 9.34
N GLN A 44 -11.07 19.52 8.09
CA GLN A 44 -10.44 18.25 7.74
C GLN A 44 -8.92 18.26 7.90
N SER A 45 -8.26 19.39 7.66
CA SER A 45 -6.80 19.48 7.73
C SER A 45 -6.27 20.03 9.06
N GLY A 46 -7.16 20.41 9.98
CA GLY A 46 -6.79 21.14 11.20
C GLY A 46 -6.16 22.50 10.91
N GLY A 47 -6.38 23.08 9.73
CA GLY A 47 -5.73 24.31 9.27
C GLY A 47 -4.31 24.13 8.73
N VAL A 48 -3.72 22.94 8.84
CA VAL A 48 -2.40 22.63 8.30
C VAL A 48 -2.49 22.44 6.79
N ARG A 49 -1.54 23.01 6.05
CA ARG A 49 -1.43 22.79 4.60
C ARG A 49 -1.09 21.32 4.33
N PRO A 50 -1.90 20.57 3.56
CA PRO A 50 -1.58 19.18 3.24
C PRO A 50 -0.25 19.12 2.47
N ARG A 51 0.62 18.17 2.83
CA ARG A 51 1.83 17.89 2.07
C ARG A 51 1.43 17.30 0.72
N ALA A 52 2.01 17.80 -0.37
CA ALA A 52 1.89 17.14 -1.66
C ALA A 52 2.57 15.76 -1.56
N THR A 53 1.77 14.73 -1.29
CA THR A 53 2.23 13.34 -1.30
C THR A 53 1.98 12.77 -2.69
N LYS A 54 3.00 12.16 -3.29
CA LYS A 54 2.78 11.32 -4.47
C LYS A 54 1.77 10.24 -4.08
N PRO A 55 0.77 9.92 -4.92
CA PRO A 55 -0.10 8.80 -4.65
C PRO A 55 0.79 7.57 -4.42
N ARG A 56 0.65 6.94 -3.25
CA ARG A 56 1.40 5.70 -2.98
C ARG A 56 0.98 4.69 -4.06
N PRO A 57 1.92 3.92 -4.63
CA PRO A 57 1.56 2.84 -5.52
C PRO A 57 0.57 1.93 -4.80
N ALA A 58 -0.37 1.36 -5.56
CA ALA A 58 -1.32 0.41 -5.00
C ALA A 58 -0.52 -0.68 -4.24
N LEU A 59 -0.74 -0.75 -2.92
CA LEU A 59 -0.03 -1.68 -2.03
C LEU A 59 -0.50 -3.12 -2.21
N ARG A 60 -1.50 -3.34 -3.08
CA ARG A 60 -2.17 -4.62 -3.29
C ARG A 60 -1.55 -5.32 -4.49
N LEU A 61 -1.16 -6.57 -4.27
CA LEU A 61 -0.82 -7.48 -5.36
C LEU A 61 -2.09 -7.78 -6.15
N SER A 62 -2.01 -7.72 -7.47
CA SER A 62 -3.06 -8.15 -8.38
C SER A 62 -3.29 -9.66 -8.31
N LEU A 63 -4.42 -10.12 -8.84
CA LEU A 63 -4.70 -11.55 -8.93
C LEU A 63 -3.61 -12.30 -9.71
N ASP A 64 -3.14 -11.75 -10.83
CA ASP A 64 -2.08 -12.36 -11.65
C ASP A 64 -0.73 -12.43 -10.89
N GLU A 65 -0.39 -11.38 -10.14
CA GLU A 65 0.80 -11.41 -9.27
C GLU A 65 0.66 -12.51 -8.20
N ARG A 66 -0.53 -12.69 -7.60
CA ARG A 66 -0.83 -13.75 -6.63
C ARG A 66 -0.76 -15.15 -7.25
N GLU A 67 -1.22 -15.32 -8.49
CA GLU A 67 -1.11 -16.60 -9.20
C GLU A 67 0.33 -16.99 -9.49
N THR A 68 1.16 -16.02 -9.88
CA THR A 68 2.59 -16.24 -10.10
C THR A 68 3.29 -16.67 -8.82
N ILE A 69 2.91 -16.10 -7.67
CA ILE A 69 3.36 -16.58 -6.36
C ILE A 69 2.92 -18.04 -6.14
N SER A 70 1.66 -18.37 -6.40
CA SER A 70 1.14 -19.73 -6.20
C SER A 70 1.87 -20.75 -7.08
N ARG A 71 2.05 -20.48 -8.37
CA ARG A 71 2.80 -21.34 -9.31
C ARG A 71 4.25 -21.50 -8.88
N GLY A 72 4.91 -20.39 -8.48
CA GLY A 72 6.28 -20.42 -8.02
C GLY A 72 6.48 -21.26 -6.76
N LEU A 73 5.54 -21.17 -5.81
CA LEU A 73 5.58 -21.99 -4.60
C LEU A 73 5.33 -23.47 -4.88
N ALA A 74 4.38 -23.80 -5.75
CA ALA A 74 4.12 -25.18 -6.18
C ALA A 74 5.34 -25.79 -6.89
N ALA A 75 6.09 -24.99 -7.64
CA ALA A 75 7.35 -25.37 -8.26
C ALA A 75 8.56 -25.36 -7.29
N ASN A 76 8.34 -25.21 -5.99
CA ASN A 76 9.37 -25.11 -4.94
C ASN A 76 10.42 -24.01 -5.15
N ARG A 77 10.11 -22.98 -5.95
CA ARG A 77 11.02 -21.84 -6.17
C ARG A 77 11.17 -21.01 -4.90
N SER A 78 12.31 -20.33 -4.79
CA SER A 78 12.57 -19.42 -3.66
C SER A 78 11.72 -18.15 -3.78
N LEU A 79 11.36 -17.55 -2.64
CA LEU A 79 10.62 -16.28 -2.61
C LEU A 79 11.40 -15.16 -3.32
N THR A 80 12.72 -15.19 -3.30
CA THR A 80 13.58 -14.25 -4.03
C THR A 80 13.41 -14.39 -5.54
N ALA A 81 13.38 -15.61 -6.07
CA ALA A 81 13.21 -15.84 -7.50
C ALA A 81 11.82 -15.39 -7.98
N ILE A 82 10.78 -15.67 -7.19
CA ILE A 82 9.39 -15.24 -7.46
C ILE A 82 9.30 -13.71 -7.43
N ALA A 83 9.89 -13.08 -6.42
CA ALA A 83 9.85 -11.62 -6.27
C ALA A 83 10.58 -10.89 -7.41
N SER A 84 11.70 -11.45 -7.88
CA SER A 84 12.43 -10.93 -9.04
C SER A 84 11.58 -10.99 -10.32
N GLU A 85 10.85 -12.09 -10.55
CA GLU A 85 9.95 -12.23 -11.70
C GLU A 85 8.80 -11.22 -11.68
N LEU A 86 8.27 -10.96 -10.49
CA LEU A 86 7.19 -9.98 -10.28
C LEU A 86 7.67 -8.52 -10.30
N GLY A 87 8.98 -8.28 -10.26
CA GLY A 87 9.52 -6.93 -10.05
C GLY A 87 9.12 -6.32 -8.70
N ARG A 88 8.84 -7.17 -7.69
CA ARG A 88 8.38 -6.74 -6.35
C ARG A 88 9.43 -7.00 -5.28
N PRO A 89 9.40 -6.26 -4.16
CA PRO A 89 10.25 -6.56 -3.02
C PRO A 89 9.96 -7.95 -2.46
N VAL A 90 11.01 -8.72 -2.12
CA VAL A 90 10.89 -10.04 -1.47
C VAL A 90 10.05 -9.96 -0.19
N SER A 91 10.15 -8.86 0.56
CA SER A 91 9.37 -8.64 1.78
C SER A 91 7.86 -8.49 1.51
N THR A 92 7.46 -8.05 0.32
CA THR A 92 6.04 -8.00 -0.08
C THR A 92 5.52 -9.42 -0.30
N VAL A 93 6.26 -10.22 -1.08
CA VAL A 93 5.91 -11.62 -1.36
C VAL A 93 5.90 -12.46 -0.09
N SER A 94 6.88 -12.29 0.80
CA SER A 94 6.93 -13.00 2.08
C SER A 94 5.73 -12.68 2.97
N ARG A 95 5.41 -11.39 3.17
CA ARG A 95 4.24 -10.98 3.98
C ARG A 95 2.93 -11.48 3.39
N GLU A 96 2.81 -11.45 2.06
CA GLU A 96 1.66 -11.97 1.34
C GLU A 96 1.45 -13.47 1.60
N VAL A 97 2.51 -14.28 1.47
CA VAL A 97 2.44 -15.73 1.70
C VAL A 97 2.12 -16.03 3.16
N LEU A 98 2.79 -15.35 4.08
CA LEU A 98 2.58 -15.51 5.53
C LEU A 98 1.15 -15.17 5.95
N ARG A 99 0.58 -14.07 5.43
CA ARG A 99 -0.76 -13.61 5.81
C ARG A 99 -1.88 -14.55 5.37
N ASN A 100 -1.70 -15.25 4.24
CA ASN A 100 -2.83 -15.94 3.62
C ASN A 100 -2.88 -17.43 3.92
N SER A 101 -1.75 -18.16 3.93
CA SER A 101 -1.72 -19.62 4.23
C SER A 101 -0.33 -20.23 4.43
N GLY A 102 0.75 -19.45 4.30
CA GLY A 102 2.13 -20.00 4.27
C GLY A 102 2.45 -20.78 2.99
N ARG A 103 3.67 -21.33 2.92
CA ARG A 103 4.24 -21.91 1.68
C ARG A 103 3.52 -23.17 1.18
N ASN A 104 2.97 -23.98 2.10
CA ASN A 104 2.36 -25.27 1.77
C ASN A 104 0.85 -25.18 1.45
N GLY A 105 0.23 -24.01 1.61
CA GLY A 105 -1.21 -23.84 1.44
C GLY A 105 -1.62 -22.62 0.60
N TYR A 106 -0.66 -21.86 0.06
CA TYR A 106 -0.95 -20.59 -0.61
C TYR A 106 -1.78 -20.78 -1.90
N ARG A 107 -3.00 -20.24 -1.90
CA ARG A 107 -3.91 -20.18 -3.05
C ARG A 107 -4.26 -18.75 -3.40
N ALA A 108 -4.02 -18.36 -4.66
CA ALA A 108 -4.25 -16.99 -5.14
C ALA A 108 -5.70 -16.52 -4.96
N ALA A 109 -6.68 -17.34 -5.34
CA ALA A 109 -8.10 -17.02 -5.22
C ALA A 109 -8.57 -16.84 -3.77
N HIS A 110 -7.99 -17.59 -2.82
CA HIS A 110 -8.27 -17.41 -1.39
C HIS A 110 -7.73 -16.07 -0.90
N ALA A 111 -6.51 -15.73 -1.30
CA ALA A 111 -5.85 -14.48 -0.93
C ALA A 111 -6.56 -13.25 -1.52
N GLU A 112 -7.08 -13.34 -2.75
CA GLU A 112 -7.89 -12.29 -3.37
C GLU A 112 -9.21 -12.08 -2.61
N ARG A 113 -9.93 -13.16 -2.30
CA ARG A 113 -11.19 -13.08 -1.53
C ARG A 113 -10.99 -12.42 -0.16
N LEU A 114 -9.90 -12.73 0.53
CA LEU A 114 -9.56 -12.07 1.81
C LEU A 114 -9.23 -10.59 1.62
N ALA A 115 -8.57 -10.23 0.53
CA ALA A 115 -8.27 -8.83 0.21
C ALA A 115 -9.55 -8.02 -0.10
N GLU A 116 -10.50 -8.61 -0.83
CA GLU A 116 -11.82 -8.04 -1.11
C GLU A 116 -12.66 -7.92 0.16
N ALA A 117 -12.72 -8.97 0.98
CA ALA A 117 -13.47 -8.97 2.23
C ALA A 117 -12.93 -7.92 3.23
N GLY A 118 -11.60 -7.76 3.34
CA GLY A 118 -11.01 -6.74 4.19
C GLY A 118 -11.18 -5.30 3.69
N ALA A 119 -11.67 -5.08 2.46
CA ALA A 119 -12.03 -3.76 1.96
C ALA A 119 -13.47 -3.35 2.34
N GLY A 120 -14.32 -4.31 2.71
CA GLY A 120 -15.64 -4.08 3.31
C GLY A 120 -15.57 -4.34 4.80
N GLY A 121 -15.38 -3.30 5.61
CA GLY A 121 -15.20 -3.43 7.06
C GLY A 121 -16.29 -4.29 7.73
N LEU A 122 -15.86 -5.37 8.37
CA LEU A 122 -16.57 -5.96 9.49
C LEU A 122 -15.66 -5.87 10.71
N ASP A 123 -16.14 -5.14 11.70
CA ASP A 123 -15.68 -5.18 13.08
C ASP A 123 -15.62 -6.63 13.54
N SER A 124 -14.41 -7.16 13.74
CA SER A 124 -14.20 -8.28 14.64
C SER A 124 -12.78 -8.20 15.16
N GLY A 125 -12.65 -7.79 16.42
CA GLY A 125 -11.42 -7.89 17.17
C GLY A 125 -10.97 -9.34 17.25
N ASN A 126 -10.02 -9.71 16.39
CA ASN A 126 -9.11 -10.81 16.61
C ASN A 126 -7.90 -10.60 15.71
N SER A 127 -6.85 -9.97 16.24
CA SER A 127 -5.57 -9.81 15.54
C SER A 127 -4.76 -11.10 15.71
N PRO A 128 -4.52 -11.93 14.68
CA PRO A 128 -3.45 -12.92 14.75
C PRO A 128 -2.14 -12.20 14.38
N LEU A 129 -1.75 -11.20 15.17
CA LEU A 129 -0.45 -10.54 15.04
C LEU A 129 0.55 -11.14 16.01
N THR A 130 0.69 -12.47 16.04
CA THR A 130 1.82 -13.17 16.68
C THR A 130 1.95 -14.60 16.13
N ILE A 131 2.17 -14.77 14.82
CA ILE A 131 2.94 -15.93 14.38
C ILE A 131 4.39 -15.47 14.35
N ASP A 132 5.13 -15.88 15.36
CA ASP A 132 6.56 -15.68 15.48
C ASP A 132 7.26 -16.10 14.18
N CYS A 133 7.97 -15.15 13.57
CA CYS A 133 8.63 -15.31 12.27
C CYS A 133 9.78 -16.34 12.33
N ALA A 134 10.23 -16.73 13.53
CA ALA A 134 11.37 -17.61 13.71
C ALA A 134 11.07 -19.10 13.55
N SER A 135 9.81 -19.54 13.67
CA SER A 135 9.51 -20.98 13.89
C SER A 135 9.26 -21.81 12.62
N THR A 136 9.12 -21.18 11.44
CA THR A 136 8.91 -21.89 10.16
C THR A 136 10.01 -21.65 9.13
N TRP A 137 11.03 -20.86 9.47
CA TRP A 137 12.19 -20.65 8.61
C TRP A 137 13.27 -21.70 8.92
N ASN A 138 13.40 -22.70 8.04
CA ASN A 138 14.47 -23.69 8.11
C ASN A 138 15.67 -23.21 7.25
N PRO A 139 16.81 -22.81 7.84
CA PRO A 139 18.00 -22.39 7.10
C PRO A 139 18.76 -23.56 6.42
N ASN A 140 18.34 -24.80 6.62
CA ASN A 140 19.06 -26.00 6.14
C ASN A 140 18.55 -26.56 4.79
N SER A 141 17.67 -25.85 4.08
CA SER A 141 17.30 -26.16 2.69
C SER A 141 18.44 -25.79 1.75
N ARG A 142 19.49 -26.62 1.71
CA ARG A 142 20.60 -26.51 0.76
C ARG A 142 20.09 -26.63 -0.67
N SER A 143 20.22 -25.56 -1.44
CA SER A 143 20.32 -25.60 -2.89
C SER A 143 21.33 -24.55 -3.30
N ALA A 144 22.46 -25.03 -3.80
CA ALA A 144 23.66 -24.31 -4.15
C ALA A 144 23.44 -23.18 -5.16
N GLY A 145 24.29 -22.16 -5.13
CA GLY A 145 24.44 -21.23 -6.26
C GLY A 145 24.83 -19.80 -5.91
N LEU A 146 26.11 -19.60 -5.59
CA LEU A 146 26.94 -18.41 -5.87
C LEU A 146 26.47 -17.03 -5.36
N ARG A 147 27.09 -16.63 -4.25
CA ARG A 147 27.34 -15.22 -3.91
C ARG A 147 28.43 -14.68 -4.82
N ASN A 148 28.17 -13.60 -5.54
CA ASN A 148 29.23 -12.65 -5.88
C ASN A 148 28.68 -11.22 -5.81
N ARG A 149 29.05 -10.49 -4.74
CA ARG A 149 28.98 -9.03 -4.69
C ARG A 149 30.34 -8.55 -4.22
N SER A 150 31.26 -8.42 -5.16
CA SER A 150 32.38 -7.50 -5.05
C SER A 150 31.80 -6.09 -4.98
N ARG A 151 31.83 -5.49 -3.79
CA ARG A 151 31.85 -4.04 -3.63
C ARG A 151 33.30 -3.61 -3.85
N SER A 152 33.54 -2.80 -4.87
CA SER A 152 34.75 -1.97 -4.93
C SER A 152 34.43 -0.59 -4.34
N ALA A 153 35.45 -0.02 -3.70
CA ALA A 153 35.47 1.23 -2.95
C ALA A 153 35.09 2.47 -3.77
#